data_AF-A0A0G0YR36-F1
#
_entry.id   AF-A0A0G0YR36-F1
#
_cell.length_a   1.000
_cell.length_b   1.000
_cell.length_c   1.000
_cell.angle_alpha   90.00
_cell.angle_beta   90.00
_cell.angle_gamma   90.00
#
_symmetry.space_group_name_H-M   'P 1'
#
loop_
_entity.id
_entity.type
_entity.pdbx_description
1 polymer ?
#
loop_
_entity_poly.entity_id
_entity_poly.type
_entity_poly.pdbx_seq_one_letter_code
_entity_poly.pdbx_strand_id
1 'polypeptide(L)'
;MTKSRCDGVAEEFKNFIVLHPYLRTLSKITGLPKFSYKVVEGYWLGNEKLLKAKNKHYPILLHFFAKQGVPEWFVTELKKSKPKKFIPTHLFQVLHVGVGRASGSVPYNLESINNCMIRWGKVEKVNKKTAVVKLNSLKKVKGVYKRVLITETFPFVEGFVPRIKVGDVVTVHWKQIVKKLNEEEVEKITYWTDEVLKTI
;
A
#
# COMPACT_ATOMS: atom_id res chain seq x y z
N MET A 1 -17.21 4.20 -20.73
CA MET A 1 -15.75 4.44 -20.59
C MET A 1 -15.53 5.94 -20.59
N THR A 2 -15.35 6.56 -19.43
CA THR A 2 -14.95 7.97 -19.37
C THR A 2 -13.48 8.06 -19.74
N LYS A 3 -13.17 8.54 -20.95
CA LYS A 3 -11.84 9.05 -21.29
C LYS A 3 -11.62 10.35 -20.52
N SER A 4 -11.33 10.24 -19.23
CA SER A 4 -10.76 11.35 -18.48
C SER A 4 -9.35 11.59 -19.02
N ARG A 5 -9.03 12.83 -19.40
CA ARG A 5 -7.65 13.23 -19.70
C ARG A 5 -6.85 13.08 -18.41
N CYS A 6 -5.91 12.14 -18.37
CA CYS A 6 -4.98 11.94 -17.26
C CYS A 6 -3.86 13.01 -17.22
N ASP A 7 -4.02 14.09 -17.99
CA ASP A 7 -3.06 15.20 -18.06
C ASP A 7 -2.99 15.86 -16.67
N GLY A 8 -1.80 15.86 -16.08
CA GLY A 8 -1.53 16.38 -14.72
C GLY A 8 -1.45 15.32 -13.61
N VAL A 9 -2.09 14.15 -13.74
CA VAL A 9 -2.05 13.10 -12.70
C VAL A 9 -0.62 12.58 -12.47
N ALA A 10 0.13 12.40 -13.56
CA ALA A 10 1.53 11.99 -13.51
C ALA A 10 2.44 13.05 -12.86
N GLU A 11 2.06 14.33 -12.94
CA GLU A 11 2.80 15.43 -12.30
C GLU A 11 2.56 15.41 -10.80
N GLU A 12 1.30 15.24 -10.37
CA GLU A 12 0.95 15.12 -8.95
C GLU A 12 1.66 13.95 -8.27
N PHE A 13 1.80 12.82 -8.97
CA PHE A 13 2.54 11.68 -8.43
C PHE A 13 3.97 12.03 -8.02
N LYS A 14 4.63 12.99 -8.68
CA LYS A 14 6.00 13.41 -8.34
C LYS A 14 6.09 14.13 -7.00
N ASN A 15 4.99 14.70 -6.52
CA ASN A 15 4.94 15.43 -5.25
C ASN A 15 4.82 14.48 -4.05
N PHE A 16 4.45 13.21 -4.27
CA PHE A 16 4.36 12.23 -3.20
C PHE A 16 5.76 11.78 -2.74
N ILE A 17 6.19 12.35 -1.62
CA ILE A 17 7.52 12.19 -1.01
C ILE A 17 7.93 10.71 -0.85
N VAL A 18 6.98 9.83 -0.55
CA VAL A 18 7.29 8.41 -0.31
C VAL A 18 6.90 7.51 -1.48
N LEU A 19 5.72 7.68 -2.07
CA LEU A 19 5.23 6.83 -3.17
C LEU A 19 6.14 6.88 -4.42
N HIS A 20 6.50 8.09 -4.86
CA HIS A 20 7.24 8.25 -6.12
C HIS A 20 8.61 7.52 -6.11
N PRO A 21 9.40 7.59 -5.03
CA PRO A 21 10.60 6.76 -4.86
C PRO A 21 10.38 5.25 -5.02
N TYR A 22 9.27 4.69 -4.50
CA TYR A 22 8.95 3.28 -4.70
C TYR A 22 8.67 2.97 -6.17
N LEU A 23 7.86 3.79 -6.85
CA LEU A 23 7.56 3.59 -8.28
C LEU A 23 8.82 3.68 -9.15
N ARG A 24 9.73 4.61 -8.85
CA ARG A 24 11.04 4.70 -9.52
C ARG A 24 11.92 3.48 -9.24
N THR A 25 11.92 2.99 -8.00
CA THR A 25 12.68 1.80 -7.61
C THR A 25 12.18 0.57 -8.35
N LEU A 26 10.87 0.32 -8.34
CA LEU A 26 10.24 -0.78 -9.06
C LEU A 26 10.46 -0.68 -10.56
N SER A 27 10.35 0.52 -11.14
CA SER A 27 10.67 0.77 -12.55
C SER A 27 12.11 0.34 -12.87
N LYS A 28 13.09 0.73 -12.04
CA LYS A 28 14.50 0.36 -12.25
C LYS A 28 14.75 -1.15 -12.11
N ILE A 29 14.08 -1.82 -11.17
CA ILE A 29 14.21 -3.27 -10.94
C ILE A 29 13.56 -4.08 -12.07
N THR A 30 12.40 -3.63 -12.56
CA THR A 30 11.56 -4.42 -13.47
C THR A 30 11.85 -4.13 -14.93
N GLY A 31 12.39 -2.95 -15.25
CA GLY A 31 12.54 -2.42 -16.61
C GLY A 31 11.25 -1.81 -17.16
N LEU A 32 10.17 -1.76 -16.38
CA LEU A 32 8.87 -1.25 -16.81
C LEU A 32 8.74 0.26 -16.55
N PRO A 33 7.89 0.98 -17.31
CA PRO A 33 7.60 2.38 -17.03
C PRO A 33 7.05 2.57 -15.60
N LYS A 34 7.52 3.60 -14.89
CA LYS A 34 7.16 3.85 -13.47
C LYS A 34 5.67 4.03 -13.19
N PHE A 35 4.90 4.49 -14.18
CA PHE A 35 3.44 4.63 -14.09
C PHE A 35 2.69 3.55 -14.87
N SER A 36 3.37 2.49 -15.31
CA SER A 36 2.69 1.33 -15.89
C SER A 36 1.84 0.65 -14.82
N TYR A 37 0.69 0.11 -15.24
CA TYR A 37 -0.24 -0.60 -14.36
C TYR A 37 0.48 -1.66 -13.51
N LYS A 38 1.37 -2.46 -14.12
CA LYS A 38 2.12 -3.50 -13.41
C LYS A 38 3.04 -2.96 -12.30
N VAL A 39 3.63 -1.77 -12.45
CA VAL A 39 4.45 -1.16 -11.41
C VAL A 39 3.58 -0.61 -10.28
N VAL A 40 2.49 0.08 -10.63
CA VAL A 40 1.56 0.66 -9.64
C VAL A 40 0.85 -0.43 -8.85
N GLU A 41 0.33 -1.47 -9.52
CA GLU A 41 -0.28 -2.64 -8.87
C GLU A 41 0.74 -3.39 -8.01
N GLY A 42 1.98 -3.57 -8.51
CA GLY A 42 3.05 -4.22 -7.75
C GLY A 42 3.40 -3.48 -6.47
N TYR A 43 3.37 -2.15 -6.48
CA TYR A 43 3.47 -1.38 -5.24
C TYR A 43 2.21 -1.52 -4.37
N TRP A 44 1.02 -1.36 -4.95
CA TRP A 44 -0.23 -1.27 -4.21
C TRP A 44 -0.67 -2.63 -3.64
N LEU A 45 -1.07 -3.56 -4.50
CA LEU A 45 -1.58 -4.88 -4.11
C LEU A 45 -0.48 -5.95 -4.07
N GLY A 46 0.62 -5.72 -4.78
CA GLY A 46 1.62 -6.72 -5.07
C GLY A 46 1.30 -7.54 -6.31
N ASN A 47 2.34 -8.04 -6.99
CA ASN A 47 2.25 -8.95 -8.13
C ASN A 47 3.60 -9.65 -8.36
N GLU A 48 3.68 -10.50 -9.38
CA GLU A 48 4.85 -11.33 -9.67
C GLU A 48 6.12 -10.53 -10.01
N LYS A 49 5.99 -9.25 -10.39
CA LYS A 49 7.17 -8.41 -10.69
C LYS A 49 8.01 -8.13 -9.45
N LEU A 50 7.42 -8.19 -8.26
CA LEU A 50 8.12 -8.04 -6.99
C LEU A 50 9.13 -9.17 -6.74
N LEU A 51 9.01 -10.33 -7.38
CA LEU A 51 9.99 -11.42 -7.27
C LEU A 51 11.39 -11.02 -7.79
N LYS A 52 11.47 -9.97 -8.62
CA LYS A 52 12.74 -9.40 -9.08
C LYS A 52 13.43 -8.55 -7.99
N ALA A 53 12.70 -8.10 -6.97
CA ALA A 53 13.28 -7.31 -5.88
C ALA A 53 14.15 -8.19 -4.98
N LYS A 54 15.33 -7.67 -4.63
CA LYS A 54 16.33 -8.33 -3.79
C LYS A 54 16.90 -7.30 -2.82
N ASN A 55 17.46 -7.72 -1.69
CA ASN A 55 18.02 -6.81 -0.68
C ASN A 55 19.09 -5.86 -1.26
N LYS A 56 19.87 -6.31 -2.25
CA LYS A 56 20.83 -5.46 -2.99
C LYS A 56 20.21 -4.26 -3.71
N HIS A 57 18.89 -4.26 -3.93
CA HIS A 57 18.16 -3.15 -4.54
C HIS A 57 17.67 -2.11 -3.52
N TYR A 58 17.70 -2.40 -2.21
CA TYR A 58 17.27 -1.45 -1.18
C TYR A 58 18.04 -0.11 -1.22
N PRO A 59 19.36 -0.06 -1.47
CA PRO A 59 20.06 1.21 -1.66
C PRO A 59 19.51 2.07 -2.80
N ILE A 60 18.88 1.49 -3.83
CA ILE A 60 18.23 2.23 -4.93
C ILE A 60 17.04 3.03 -4.38
N LEU A 61 16.25 2.46 -3.47
CA LEU A 61 15.15 3.15 -2.82
C LEU A 61 15.65 4.33 -1.99
N LEU A 62 16.69 4.11 -1.18
CA LEU A 62 17.28 5.15 -0.34
C LEU A 62 17.85 6.31 -1.15
N HIS A 63 18.48 6.00 -2.30
CA HIS A 63 18.93 7.00 -3.26
C HIS A 63 17.77 7.84 -3.80
N PHE A 64 16.65 7.20 -4.16
CA PHE A 64 15.47 7.93 -4.61
C PHE A 64 14.76 8.71 -3.50
N PHE A 65 14.79 8.25 -2.25
CA PHE A 65 14.33 9.05 -1.10
C PHE A 65 15.14 10.32 -0.94
N ALA A 66 16.48 10.23 -0.95
CA ALA A 66 17.34 11.41 -0.86
C ALA A 66 17.05 12.40 -2.00
N LYS A 67 16.94 11.90 -3.25
CA LYS A 67 16.59 12.74 -4.42
C LYS A 67 15.20 13.36 -4.35
N GLN A 68 14.28 12.79 -3.58
CA GLN A 68 12.91 13.27 -3.44
C GLN A 68 12.76 14.29 -2.30
N GLY A 69 13.81 14.53 -1.51
CA GLY A 69 13.78 15.46 -0.38
C GLY A 69 13.36 14.82 0.94
N VAL A 70 13.43 13.49 1.08
CA VAL A 70 13.28 12.84 2.39
C VAL A 70 14.45 13.29 3.29
N PRO A 71 14.19 13.70 4.56
CA PRO A 71 15.24 14.20 5.44
C PRO A 71 16.46 13.26 5.57
N GLU A 72 17.67 13.83 5.56
CA GLU A 72 18.91 13.06 5.57
C GLU A 72 19.06 12.18 6.82
N TRP A 73 18.68 12.71 7.98
CA TRP A 73 18.68 11.95 9.24
C TRP A 73 17.86 10.66 9.11
N PHE A 74 16.72 10.73 8.42
CA PHE A 74 15.81 9.62 8.27
C PHE A 74 16.31 8.60 7.23
N VAL A 75 16.87 9.07 6.12
CA VAL A 75 17.56 8.20 5.16
C VAL A 75 18.73 7.47 5.84
N THR A 76 19.47 8.15 6.72
CA THR A 76 20.58 7.58 7.48
C THR A 76 20.10 6.53 8.50
N GLU A 77 18.98 6.78 9.18
CA GLU A 77 18.33 5.78 10.03
C GLU A 77 17.96 4.53 9.22
N LEU A 78 17.28 4.70 8.08
CA LEU A 78 16.86 3.61 7.19
C LEU A 78 18.04 2.82 6.58
N LYS A 79 19.22 3.43 6.46
CA LYS A 79 20.47 2.73 6.07
C LYS A 79 20.95 1.78 7.16
N LYS A 80 20.77 2.14 8.44
CA LYS A 80 21.15 1.33 9.61
C LYS A 80 20.13 0.21 9.86
N SER A 81 18.84 0.48 9.70
CA SER A 81 17.76 -0.49 9.83
C SER A 81 17.47 -1.21 8.50
N LYS A 82 18.40 -2.05 8.03
CA LYS A 82 18.19 -2.80 6.78
C LYS A 82 17.09 -3.87 6.96
N PRO A 83 16.15 -4.00 6.01
CA PRO A 83 15.11 -5.02 6.09
C PRO A 83 15.71 -6.42 5.92
N LYS A 84 15.11 -7.43 6.58
CA LYS A 84 15.48 -8.85 6.38
C LYS A 84 15.27 -9.27 4.92
N LYS A 85 14.16 -8.84 4.31
CA LYS A 85 13.82 -9.05 2.90
C LYS A 85 13.23 -7.76 2.32
N PHE A 86 13.72 -7.34 1.17
CA PHE A 86 13.23 -6.14 0.49
C PHE A 86 12.03 -6.50 -0.41
N ILE A 87 10.84 -6.16 0.06
CA ILE A 87 9.57 -6.37 -0.64
C ILE A 87 8.92 -5.00 -0.85
N PRO A 88 9.16 -4.28 -1.95
CA PRO A 88 8.75 -2.88 -2.11
C PRO A 88 7.24 -2.65 -2.37
N THR A 89 6.39 -3.19 -1.51
CA THR A 89 4.94 -2.94 -1.49
C THR A 89 4.58 -1.74 -0.60
N HIS A 90 3.31 -1.32 -0.68
CA HIS A 90 2.76 -0.29 0.19
C HIS A 90 2.78 -0.71 1.67
N LEU A 91 2.46 -1.98 2.00
CA LEU A 91 2.54 -2.44 3.39
C LEU A 91 3.97 -2.43 3.92
N PHE A 92 4.95 -2.81 3.09
CA PHE A 92 6.36 -2.70 3.47
C PHE A 92 6.73 -1.25 3.77
N GLN A 93 6.30 -0.29 2.95
CA GLN A 93 6.47 1.13 3.28
C GLN A 93 5.85 1.48 4.64
N VAL A 94 4.59 1.09 4.86
CA VAL A 94 3.85 1.42 6.09
C VAL A 94 4.54 0.89 7.34
N LEU A 95 5.11 -0.32 7.29
CA LEU A 95 5.70 -0.97 8.47
C LEU A 95 7.21 -0.76 8.61
N HIS A 96 7.96 -0.74 7.50
CA HIS A 96 9.42 -0.60 7.51
C HIS A 96 9.86 0.86 7.53
N VAL A 97 9.31 1.68 6.62
CA VAL A 97 9.59 3.12 6.61
C VAL A 97 8.78 3.79 7.72
N GLY A 98 7.55 3.34 7.95
CA GLY A 98 6.69 3.89 8.99
C GLY A 98 5.80 4.98 8.44
N VAL A 99 4.49 4.74 8.47
CA VAL A 99 3.49 5.75 8.07
C VAL A 99 3.68 7.06 8.85
N GLY A 100 3.64 8.18 8.14
CA GLY A 100 3.76 9.51 8.73
C GLY A 100 5.16 9.89 9.23
N ARG A 101 6.12 8.96 9.32
CA ARG A 101 7.46 9.26 9.87
C ARG A 101 8.25 10.25 9.03
N ALA A 102 8.14 10.16 7.70
CA ALA A 102 8.84 11.06 6.80
C ALA A 102 8.25 12.48 6.76
N SER A 103 6.93 12.61 6.95
CA SER A 103 6.16 13.86 6.77
C SER A 103 5.71 14.51 8.07
N GLY A 104 5.71 13.78 9.19
CA GLY A 104 5.07 14.20 10.44
C GLY A 104 3.54 14.24 10.40
N SER A 105 2.90 13.74 9.34
CA SER A 105 1.46 13.96 9.11
C SER A 105 0.53 13.15 10.02
N VAL A 106 0.98 12.01 10.54
CA VAL A 106 0.24 11.16 11.48
C VAL A 106 1.21 10.45 12.43
N PRO A 107 0.79 10.10 13.67
CA PRO A 107 1.62 9.31 14.58
C PRO A 107 1.83 7.89 14.05
N TYR A 108 3.02 7.34 14.25
CA TYR A 108 3.33 5.95 13.89
C TYR A 108 2.82 4.98 14.96
N ASN A 109 1.54 4.59 14.86
CA ASN A 109 0.88 3.66 15.77
C ASN A 109 -0.01 2.65 15.01
N LEU A 110 -0.60 1.69 15.71
CA LEU A 110 -1.40 0.62 15.10
C LEU A 110 -2.63 1.17 14.34
N GLU A 111 -3.25 2.24 14.81
CA GLU A 111 -4.39 2.85 14.12
C GLU A 111 -3.95 3.44 12.78
N SER A 112 -2.91 4.28 12.78
CA SER A 112 -2.37 4.87 11.54
C SER A 112 -1.87 3.81 10.56
N ILE A 113 -1.25 2.73 11.07
CA ILE A 113 -0.82 1.58 10.25
C ILE A 113 -2.04 0.94 9.58
N ASN A 114 -3.12 0.65 10.33
CA ASN A 114 -4.33 0.06 9.77
C ASN A 114 -5.08 1.01 8.83
N ASN A 115 -5.04 2.32 9.07
CA ASN A 115 -5.64 3.30 8.17
C ASN A 115 -4.85 3.41 6.86
N CYS A 116 -3.52 3.28 6.91
CA CYS A 116 -2.66 3.44 5.75
C CYS A 116 -2.45 2.13 4.97
N MET A 117 -2.44 0.97 5.63
CA MET A 117 -2.42 -0.30 4.90
C MET A 117 -3.68 -0.41 4.00
N ILE A 118 -3.54 -1.15 2.91
CA ILE A 118 -4.69 -1.51 2.08
C ILE A 118 -5.36 -2.69 2.76
N ARG A 119 -6.41 -2.42 3.52
CA ARG A 119 -7.22 -3.47 4.13
C ARG A 119 -8.16 -4.03 3.08
N TRP A 120 -8.47 -5.32 3.13
CA TRP A 120 -9.43 -5.92 2.19
C TRP A 120 -10.37 -6.90 2.90
N GLY A 121 -11.61 -6.95 2.44
CA GLY A 121 -12.64 -7.74 3.10
C GLY A 121 -13.93 -7.85 2.32
N LYS A 122 -14.80 -8.77 2.77
CA LYS A 122 -16.08 -9.03 2.16
C LYS A 122 -17.14 -8.06 2.68
N VAL A 123 -17.94 -7.51 1.78
CA VAL A 123 -19.10 -6.67 2.11
C VAL A 123 -20.20 -7.57 2.68
N GLU A 124 -20.61 -7.31 3.92
CA GLU A 124 -21.68 -8.05 4.61
C GLU A 124 -23.02 -7.32 4.54
N LYS A 125 -23.00 -5.98 4.48
CA LYS A 125 -24.21 -5.14 4.34
C LYS A 125 -23.89 -3.88 3.55
N VAL A 126 -24.82 -3.46 2.68
CA VAL A 126 -24.77 -2.16 1.99
C VAL A 126 -25.90 -1.28 2.50
N ASN A 127 -25.55 -0.07 2.93
CA ASN A 127 -26.48 1.01 3.23
C ASN A 127 -26.36 2.09 2.15
N LYS A 128 -27.14 3.18 2.26
CA LYS A 128 -27.21 4.24 1.23
C LYS A 128 -25.86 4.84 0.81
N LYS A 129 -24.94 5.08 1.76
CA LYS A 129 -23.62 5.69 1.50
C LYS A 129 -22.46 4.97 2.21
N THR A 130 -22.75 3.87 2.89
CA THR A 130 -21.78 3.11 3.68
C THR A 130 -21.97 1.62 3.49
N ALA A 131 -20.92 0.84 3.72
CA ALA A 131 -21.00 -0.61 3.72
C ALA A 131 -20.33 -1.16 4.98
N VAL A 132 -20.92 -2.22 5.53
CA VAL A 132 -20.33 -3.03 6.59
C VAL A 132 -19.43 -4.06 5.92
N VAL A 133 -18.16 -4.09 6.31
CA VAL A 133 -17.15 -4.95 5.69
C VAL A 133 -16.47 -5.78 6.78
N LYS A 134 -16.38 -7.10 6.56
CA LYS A 134 -15.52 -7.98 7.36
C LYS A 134 -14.16 -8.08 6.68
N LEU A 135 -13.18 -7.38 7.23
CA LEU A 135 -11.89 -7.12 6.57
C LEU A 135 -10.68 -7.54 7.39
N ASN A 136 -9.62 -7.86 6.64
CA ASN A 136 -8.28 -8.09 7.15
C ASN A 136 -7.72 -6.77 7.72
N SER A 137 -7.21 -6.85 8.93
CA SER A 137 -6.57 -5.77 9.67
C SER A 137 -5.35 -6.33 10.39
N LEU A 138 -4.52 -5.47 10.98
CA LEU A 138 -3.38 -5.89 11.80
C LEU A 138 -3.67 -5.68 13.28
N LYS A 139 -3.17 -6.62 14.09
CA LYS A 139 -3.02 -6.49 15.54
C LYS A 139 -1.56 -6.75 15.90
N LYS A 140 -1.03 -6.04 16.89
CA LYS A 140 0.29 -6.30 17.45
C LYS A 140 0.18 -7.24 18.65
N VAL A 141 0.81 -8.41 18.60
CA VAL A 141 0.80 -9.44 19.65
C VAL A 141 2.24 -9.81 19.98
N LYS A 142 2.66 -9.57 21.23
CA LYS A 142 4.05 -9.81 21.70
C LYS A 142 5.10 -9.19 20.76
N GLY A 143 4.87 -7.95 20.32
CA GLY A 143 5.78 -7.22 19.43
C GLY A 143 5.62 -7.51 17.93
N VAL A 144 4.91 -8.58 17.55
CA VAL A 144 4.77 -9.02 16.14
C VAL A 144 3.41 -8.64 15.58
N TYR A 145 3.36 -8.21 14.32
CA TYR A 145 2.10 -7.94 13.62
C TYR A 145 1.48 -9.23 13.10
N LYS A 146 0.18 -9.41 13.37
CA LYS A 146 -0.61 -10.53 12.85
C LYS A 146 -1.87 -10.01 12.18
N ARG A 147 -2.28 -10.68 11.10
CA ARG A 147 -3.59 -10.44 10.49
C ARG A 147 -4.70 -10.94 11.41
N VAL A 148 -5.75 -10.14 11.48
CA VAL A 148 -7.00 -10.45 12.17
C VAL A 148 -8.16 -10.03 11.27
N LEU A 149 -9.32 -10.69 11.43
CA LEU A 149 -10.55 -10.24 10.81
C LEU A 149 -11.32 -9.38 11.81
N ILE A 150 -11.75 -8.20 11.36
CA ILE A 150 -12.65 -7.33 12.10
C ILE A 150 -13.79 -6.89 11.20
N THR A 151 -14.90 -6.44 11.79
CA THR A 151 -16.06 -5.93 11.05
C THR A 151 -16.24 -4.46 11.37
N GLU A 152 -16.20 -3.61 10.34
CA GLU A 152 -16.31 -2.15 10.48
C GLU A 152 -17.18 -1.58 9.35
N THR A 153 -17.70 -0.36 9.56
CA THR A 153 -18.52 0.35 8.57
C THR A 153 -17.70 1.45 7.92
N PHE A 154 -17.71 1.52 6.59
CA PHE A 154 -16.98 2.52 5.84
C PHE A 154 -17.85 3.25 4.81
N PRO A 155 -17.60 4.54 4.58
CA PRO A 155 -18.14 5.24 3.41
C PRO A 155 -17.61 4.65 2.11
N PHE A 156 -18.43 4.76 1.07
CA PHE A 156 -18.03 4.50 -0.30
C PHE A 156 -18.53 5.60 -1.22
N VAL A 157 -17.87 5.76 -2.36
CA VAL A 157 -18.25 6.70 -3.42
C VAL A 157 -18.55 5.87 -4.65
N GLU A 158 -19.73 6.05 -5.25
CA GLU A 158 -20.19 5.29 -6.41
C GLU A 158 -19.20 5.38 -7.59
N GLY A 159 -18.54 6.53 -7.75
CA GLY A 159 -17.49 6.73 -8.77
C GLY A 159 -16.24 5.88 -8.57
N PHE A 160 -15.93 5.43 -7.34
CA PHE A 160 -14.79 4.55 -7.06
C PHE A 160 -15.18 3.07 -7.10
N VAL A 161 -16.36 2.75 -6.57
CA VAL A 161 -16.86 1.38 -6.46
C VAL A 161 -18.31 1.29 -6.96
N PRO A 162 -18.51 1.30 -8.29
CA PRO A 162 -19.85 1.29 -8.84
C PRO A 162 -20.56 -0.04 -8.54
N ARG A 163 -21.85 0.05 -8.22
CA ARG A 163 -22.73 -1.10 -7.94
C ARG A 163 -22.12 -2.04 -6.89
N ILE A 164 -21.69 -1.48 -5.76
CA ILE A 164 -21.25 -2.29 -4.61
C ILE A 164 -22.43 -3.12 -4.09
N LYS A 165 -22.19 -4.41 -3.84
CA LYS A 165 -23.21 -5.33 -3.32
C LYS A 165 -22.65 -6.22 -2.21
N VAL A 166 -23.56 -6.81 -1.43
CA VAL A 166 -23.21 -7.87 -0.48
C VAL A 166 -22.51 -9.00 -1.23
N GLY A 167 -21.41 -9.48 -0.67
CA GLY A 167 -20.58 -10.52 -1.26
C GLY A 167 -19.36 -10.01 -2.02
N ASP A 168 -19.35 -8.75 -2.46
CA ASP A 168 -18.16 -8.15 -3.09
C ASP A 168 -16.99 -8.13 -2.10
N VAL A 169 -15.77 -8.33 -2.61
CA VAL A 169 -14.54 -8.08 -1.84
C VAL A 169 -14.03 -6.69 -2.19
N VAL A 170 -13.80 -5.85 -1.19
CA VAL A 170 -13.39 -4.46 -1.36
C VAL A 170 -12.12 -4.14 -0.61
N THR A 171 -11.39 -3.12 -1.07
CA THR A 171 -10.30 -2.52 -0.33
C THR A 171 -10.73 -1.26 0.39
N VAL A 172 -10.19 -1.07 1.60
CA VAL A 172 -10.30 0.13 2.41
C VAL A 172 -8.92 0.74 2.59
N HIS A 173 -8.82 2.05 2.33
CA HIS A 173 -7.62 2.85 2.59
C HIS A 173 -8.07 4.23 3.12
N TRP A 174 -7.44 4.70 4.19
CA TRP A 174 -7.85 5.91 4.92
C TRP A 174 -9.34 5.97 5.26
N LYS A 175 -9.86 4.88 5.84
CA LYS A 175 -11.27 4.72 6.25
C LYS A 175 -12.29 4.91 5.11
N GLN A 176 -11.86 4.76 3.85
CA GLN A 176 -12.70 4.88 2.66
C GLN A 176 -12.61 3.61 1.83
N ILE A 177 -13.75 3.11 1.33
CA ILE A 177 -13.75 2.06 0.31
C ILE A 177 -13.32 2.67 -1.03
N VAL A 178 -12.28 2.09 -1.64
CA VAL A 178 -11.63 2.66 -2.83
C VAL A 178 -11.66 1.77 -4.07
N LYS A 179 -11.84 0.45 -3.93
CA LYS A 179 -11.81 -0.48 -5.06
C LYS A 179 -12.50 -1.81 -4.73
N LYS A 180 -13.14 -2.43 -5.73
CA LYS A 180 -13.56 -3.84 -5.70
C LYS A 180 -12.44 -4.74 -6.21
N LEU A 181 -12.19 -5.85 -5.53
CA LEU A 181 -11.19 -6.84 -5.91
C LEU A 181 -11.84 -8.02 -6.63
N ASN A 182 -11.16 -8.53 -7.64
CA ASN A 182 -11.41 -9.87 -8.17
C ASN A 182 -10.64 -10.93 -7.36
N GLU A 183 -10.86 -12.21 -7.66
CA GLU A 183 -10.25 -13.33 -6.94
C GLU A 183 -8.71 -13.30 -7.00
N GLU A 184 -8.14 -13.08 -8.19
CA GLU A 184 -6.69 -12.99 -8.40
C GLU A 184 -6.04 -11.87 -7.56
N GLU A 185 -6.69 -10.71 -7.47
CA GLU A 185 -6.22 -9.59 -6.66
C GLU A 185 -6.31 -9.89 -5.16
N VAL A 186 -7.33 -10.62 -4.72
CA VAL A 186 -7.44 -11.09 -3.33
C VAL A 186 -6.30 -12.04 -3.00
N GLU A 187 -5.96 -12.97 -3.89
CA GLU A 187 -4.82 -13.88 -3.71
C GLU A 187 -3.50 -13.11 -3.62
N LYS A 188 -3.26 -12.17 -4.54
CA LYS A 188 -2.05 -11.34 -4.57
C LYS A 188 -1.87 -10.53 -3.29
N ILE A 189 -2.87 -9.74 -2.89
CA ILE A 189 -2.74 -8.88 -1.70
C ILE A 189 -2.60 -9.70 -0.42
N THR A 190 -3.26 -10.86 -0.34
CA THR A 190 -3.11 -11.80 0.77
C THR A 190 -1.68 -12.34 0.82
N TYR A 191 -1.18 -12.90 -0.29
CA TYR A 191 0.17 -13.45 -0.38
C TYR A 191 1.25 -12.43 -0.03
N TRP A 192 1.22 -11.25 -0.66
CA TRP A 192 2.25 -10.23 -0.46
C TRP A 192 2.17 -9.58 0.93
N THR A 193 0.98 -9.46 1.51
CA THR A 193 0.84 -9.04 2.91
C THR A 193 1.53 -10.03 3.83
N ASP A 194 1.25 -11.32 3.66
CA ASP A 194 1.81 -12.37 4.52
C ASP A 194 3.34 -12.47 4.35
N GLU A 195 3.86 -12.30 3.13
CA GLU A 195 5.30 -12.22 2.87
C GLU A 195 5.97 -11.02 3.55
N VAL A 196 5.34 -9.85 3.58
CA VAL A 196 5.86 -8.69 4.32
C VAL A 196 5.86 -8.96 5.82
N LEU A 197 4.76 -9.48 6.37
CA LEU A 197 4.64 -9.74 7.80
C LEU A 197 5.68 -10.75 8.32
N LYS A 198 6.13 -11.71 7.51
CA LYS A 198 7.23 -12.64 7.88
C LYS A 198 8.59 -11.95 8.05
N THR A 199 8.74 -10.72 7.59
CA THR A 199 10.04 -10.03 7.49
C THR A 199 10.27 -8.99 8.58
N ILE A 200 9.22 -8.65 9.35
CA ILE A 200 9.19 -7.55 10.32
C ILE A 200 9.01 -8.10 11.73
#